data_AF-A0A0H1BR79-F1
#
_entry.id   AF-A0A0H1BR79-F1
#
_cell.length_a   1.000
_cell.length_b   1.000
_cell.length_c   1.000
_cell.angle_alpha   90.00
_cell.angle_beta   90.00
_cell.angle_gamma   90.00
#
_symmetry.space_group_name_H-M   'P 1'
#
loop_
_entity.id
_entity.type
_entity.pdbx_description
1 polymer ?
#
loop_
_entity_poly.entity_id
_entity_poly.type
_entity_poly.pdbx_seq_one_letter_code
_entity_poly.pdbx_strand_id
1 'polypeptide(L)'
;MATASASTASLLSLLHRSFPSAVPSTSVDLDLQKVSLKIFPSYTYGDAEQAEMDQWLVNITSVTETLAKADAAALSEFLTTLNKHLATRTTLLGAKPSVADIAVYTALGPVVEKWSADERTGENGYHHIVRYIDFVQNAPLFGLKIPAEEKIEIDVNDVKVVPKPVQPPKEEKEKKKEKKATGQGGAEKNLVVGRGKNNNSNNN
;
A
#
# COMPACT_ATOMS: atom_id res chain seq x y z
N MET A 1 -13.56 22.58 19.40
CA MET A 1 -14.43 21.39 19.28
C MET A 1 -15.02 21.35 17.86
N ALA A 2 -14.28 20.87 16.84
CA ALA A 2 -14.82 20.79 15.46
C ALA A 2 -14.04 19.85 14.50
N THR A 3 -12.93 19.24 14.92
CA THR A 3 -11.97 18.61 13.98
C THR A 3 -12.24 17.14 13.69
N ALA A 4 -12.88 16.39 14.60
CA ALA A 4 -13.24 14.99 14.34
C ALA A 4 -14.32 14.85 13.25
N SER A 5 -15.30 15.77 13.22
CA SER A 5 -16.33 15.84 12.19
C SER A 5 -15.78 16.26 10.81
N ALA A 6 -14.67 16.99 10.77
CA ALA A 6 -14.11 17.54 9.54
C ALA A 6 -13.37 16.49 8.69
N SER A 7 -12.71 15.51 9.33
CA SER A 7 -12.01 14.42 8.64
C SER A 7 -12.99 13.45 7.97
N THR A 8 -14.04 13.02 8.69
CA THR A 8 -15.10 12.18 8.11
C THR A 8 -15.85 12.93 7.00
N ALA A 9 -16.08 14.24 7.16
CA ALA A 9 -16.67 15.07 6.11
C ALA A 9 -15.74 15.20 4.88
N SER A 10 -14.41 15.29 5.09
CA SER A 10 -13.41 15.30 4.02
C SER A 10 -13.42 13.99 3.24
N LEU A 11 -13.44 12.84 3.93
CA LEU A 11 -13.58 11.53 3.30
C LEU A 11 -14.87 11.41 2.49
N LEU A 12 -16.02 11.74 3.07
CA LEU A 12 -17.31 11.69 2.37
C LEU A 12 -17.31 12.58 1.12
N SER A 13 -16.81 13.81 1.24
CA SER A 13 -16.75 14.76 0.13
C SER A 13 -15.87 14.23 -1.02
N LEU A 14 -14.73 13.65 -0.69
CA LEU A 14 -13.84 13.04 -1.69
C LEU A 14 -14.48 11.83 -2.36
N LEU A 15 -15.17 10.98 -1.59
CA LEU A 15 -15.87 9.79 -2.11
C LEU A 15 -17.04 10.18 -3.02
N HIS A 16 -17.86 11.16 -2.64
CA HIS A 16 -18.96 11.67 -3.48
C HIS A 16 -18.44 12.22 -4.80
N ARG A 17 -17.36 13.01 -4.75
CA ARG A 17 -16.75 13.63 -5.93
C ARG A 17 -16.13 12.59 -6.85
N SER A 18 -15.41 11.62 -6.29
CA SER A 18 -14.67 10.61 -7.06
C SER A 18 -15.56 9.50 -7.59
N PHE A 19 -16.55 9.04 -6.80
CA PHE A 19 -17.38 7.88 -7.09
C PHE A 19 -18.89 8.14 -6.94
N PRO A 20 -19.47 9.10 -7.67
CA PRO A 20 -20.88 9.48 -7.49
C PRO A 20 -21.87 8.33 -7.72
N SER A 21 -21.51 7.33 -8.54
CA SER A 21 -22.34 6.15 -8.79
C SER A 21 -22.32 5.13 -7.63
N ALA A 22 -21.19 5.02 -6.92
CA ALA A 22 -21.02 4.09 -5.80
C ALA A 22 -21.44 4.73 -4.47
N VAL A 23 -21.19 6.04 -4.35
CA VAL A 23 -21.45 6.86 -3.16
C VAL A 23 -22.20 8.14 -3.60
N PRO A 24 -23.54 8.08 -3.68
CA PRO A 24 -24.34 9.26 -4.02
C PRO A 24 -24.19 10.37 -2.98
N SER A 25 -24.32 11.63 -3.39
CA SER A 25 -24.20 12.80 -2.51
C SER A 25 -25.24 12.85 -1.38
N THR A 26 -26.31 12.04 -1.46
CA THR A 26 -27.33 11.90 -0.42
C THR A 26 -26.92 10.92 0.69
N SER A 27 -25.86 10.15 0.50
CA SER A 27 -25.37 9.18 1.50
C SER A 27 -24.50 9.86 2.54
N VAL A 28 -25.00 9.93 3.77
CA VAL A 28 -24.31 10.53 4.93
C VAL A 28 -23.73 9.49 5.89
N ASP A 29 -24.31 8.30 5.91
CA ASP A 29 -23.84 7.15 6.70
C ASP A 29 -23.48 6.03 5.74
N LEU A 30 -22.23 5.58 5.79
CA LEU A 30 -21.65 4.65 4.84
C LEU A 30 -21.03 3.48 5.59
N ASP A 31 -21.49 2.29 5.24
CA ASP A 31 -20.74 1.07 5.51
C ASP A 31 -19.53 1.02 4.56
N LEU A 32 -18.38 1.46 5.09
CA LEU A 32 -17.14 1.60 4.34
C LEU A 32 -16.68 0.26 3.73
N GLN A 33 -16.93 -0.88 4.37
CA GLN A 33 -16.61 -2.18 3.78
C GLN A 33 -17.40 -2.43 2.50
N LYS A 34 -18.72 -2.20 2.55
CA LYS A 34 -19.59 -2.36 1.38
C LYS A 34 -19.26 -1.35 0.29
N VAL A 35 -18.88 -0.14 0.68
CA VAL A 35 -18.42 0.91 -0.26
C VAL A 35 -17.15 0.48 -0.98
N SER A 36 -16.20 -0.17 -0.29
CA SER A 36 -14.97 -0.66 -0.89
C SER A 36 -15.26 -1.60 -2.08
N LEU A 37 -16.20 -2.54 -1.94
CA LEU A 37 -16.60 -3.44 -3.03
C LEU A 37 -17.27 -2.72 -4.20
N LYS A 38 -18.01 -1.63 -3.95
CA LYS A 38 -18.64 -0.84 -5.01
C LYS A 38 -17.64 0.02 -5.78
N ILE A 39 -16.65 0.57 -5.08
CA ILE A 39 -15.59 1.40 -5.67
C ILE A 39 -14.58 0.52 -6.42
N PHE A 40 -14.25 -0.65 -5.88
CA PHE A 40 -13.26 -1.58 -6.41
C PHE A 40 -13.89 -2.92 -6.82
N PRO A 41 -14.82 -2.94 -7.80
CA PRO A 41 -15.61 -4.14 -8.12
C PRO A 41 -14.80 -5.31 -8.69
N SER A 42 -13.57 -5.05 -9.15
CA SER A 42 -12.63 -6.08 -9.62
C SER A 42 -11.93 -6.84 -8.48
N TYR A 43 -12.10 -6.41 -7.24
CA TYR A 43 -11.45 -7.00 -6.07
C TYR A 43 -12.47 -7.66 -5.15
N THR A 44 -12.10 -8.83 -4.64
CA THR A 44 -12.83 -9.52 -3.57
C THR A 44 -11.95 -9.58 -2.33
N TYR A 45 -12.54 -9.33 -1.17
CA TYR A 45 -11.84 -9.36 0.11
C TYR A 45 -12.26 -10.62 0.88
N GLY A 46 -11.30 -11.44 1.28
CA GLY A 46 -11.55 -12.57 2.18
C GLY A 46 -11.74 -12.11 3.62
N ASP A 47 -12.18 -13.01 4.51
CA ASP A 47 -12.52 -12.69 5.90
C ASP A 47 -11.37 -12.00 6.65
N ALA A 48 -10.13 -12.45 6.45
CA ALA A 48 -8.95 -11.84 7.06
C ALA A 48 -8.71 -10.41 6.55
N GLU A 49 -8.94 -10.15 5.26
CA GLU A 49 -8.76 -8.82 4.66
C GLU A 49 -9.88 -7.87 5.10
N GLN A 50 -11.11 -8.37 5.26
CA GLN A 50 -12.24 -7.60 5.80
C GLN A 50 -11.99 -7.20 7.27
N ALA A 51 -11.53 -8.15 8.09
CA ALA A 51 -11.17 -7.86 9.48
C ALA A 51 -10.00 -6.86 9.59
N GLU A 52 -8.98 -7.01 8.74
CA GLU A 52 -7.86 -6.05 8.68
C GLU A 52 -8.33 -4.66 8.23
N MET A 53 -9.24 -4.59 7.24
CA MET A 53 -9.85 -3.33 6.80
C MET A 53 -10.61 -2.64 7.93
N ASP A 54 -11.44 -3.36 8.69
CA ASP A 54 -12.18 -2.80 9.84
C ASP A 54 -11.23 -2.26 10.90
N GLN A 55 -10.20 -3.03 11.23
CA GLN A 55 -9.20 -2.61 12.20
C GLN A 55 -8.55 -1.28 11.77
N TRP A 56 -8.17 -1.15 10.49
CA TRP A 56 -7.61 0.09 9.98
C TRP A 56 -8.61 1.25 10.03
N LEU A 57 -9.87 1.04 9.67
CA LEU A 57 -10.91 2.07 9.74
C LEU A 57 -11.14 2.57 11.17
N VAL A 58 -11.15 1.65 12.14
CA VAL A 58 -11.22 2.00 13.57
C VAL A 58 -9.99 2.81 13.99
N ASN A 59 -8.79 2.37 13.61
CA ASN A 59 -7.55 3.08 13.93
C ASN A 59 -7.50 4.49 13.33
N ILE A 60 -7.98 4.67 12.09
CA ILE A 60 -8.04 5.98 11.41
C ILE A 60 -9.03 6.91 12.11
N THR A 61 -10.17 6.38 12.56
CA THR A 61 -11.14 7.14 13.35
C THR A 61 -10.50 7.61 14.66
N SER A 62 -9.81 6.71 15.36
CA SER A 62 -9.06 7.03 16.58
C SER A 62 -7.98 8.08 16.32
N VAL A 63 -7.19 7.96 15.24
CA VAL A 63 -6.12 8.93 14.94
C VAL A 63 -6.68 10.32 14.59
N THR A 64 -7.85 10.37 13.95
CA THR A 64 -8.55 11.62 13.68
C THR A 64 -8.91 12.34 14.99
N GLU A 65 -9.35 11.61 16.01
CA GLU A 65 -9.58 12.19 17.34
C GLU A 65 -8.28 12.60 18.03
N THR A 66 -7.22 11.82 17.89
CA THR A 66 -5.89 12.15 18.41
C THR A 66 -5.37 13.45 17.80
N LEU A 67 -5.50 13.64 16.49
CA LEU A 67 -5.20 14.88 15.78
C LEU A 67 -6.05 16.05 16.29
N ALA A 68 -7.34 15.80 16.55
CA ALA A 68 -8.23 16.81 17.12
C ALA A 68 -7.84 17.26 18.53
N LYS A 69 -7.26 16.35 19.32
CA LYS A 69 -6.78 16.60 20.69
C LYS A 69 -5.32 17.09 20.73
N ALA A 70 -4.64 17.15 19.57
CA ALA A 70 -3.22 17.47 19.47
C ALA A 70 -2.31 16.60 20.35
N ASP A 71 -2.67 15.32 20.53
CA ASP A 71 -1.84 14.35 21.27
C ASP A 71 -0.73 13.82 20.36
N ALA A 72 0.44 14.44 20.46
CA ALA A 72 1.60 14.11 19.63
C ALA A 72 2.18 12.71 19.92
N ALA A 73 2.06 12.21 21.15
CA ALA A 73 2.63 10.91 21.51
C ALA A 73 1.83 9.77 20.88
N ALA A 74 0.50 9.80 21.04
CA ALA A 74 -0.38 8.81 20.42
C ALA A 74 -0.33 8.89 18.88
N LEU A 75 -0.21 10.10 18.32
CA LEU A 75 -0.03 10.27 16.87
C LEU A 75 1.27 9.63 16.39
N SER A 76 2.39 9.88 17.08
CA SER A 76 3.70 9.32 16.75
C SER A 76 3.71 7.79 16.80
N GLU A 77 3.03 7.18 17.77
CA GLU A 77 2.88 5.72 17.86
C GLU A 77 2.11 5.14 16.67
N PHE A 78 1.00 5.78 16.30
CA PHE A 78 0.23 5.39 15.13
C PHE A 78 1.06 5.52 13.83
N LEU A 79 1.75 6.65 13.63
CA LEU A 79 2.58 6.89 12.45
C LEU A 79 3.71 5.86 12.34
N THR A 80 4.34 5.50 13.47
CA THR A 80 5.37 4.46 13.51
C THR A 80 4.81 3.10 13.11
N THR A 81 3.63 2.75 13.63
CA THR A 81 2.94 1.50 13.30
C THR A 81 2.55 1.42 11.83
N LEU A 82 1.94 2.49 11.31
CA LEU A 82 1.54 2.59 9.90
C LEU A 82 2.75 2.55 8.97
N ASN A 83 3.81 3.30 9.27
CA ASN A 83 5.02 3.31 8.44
C ASN A 83 5.67 1.92 8.38
N LYS A 84 5.76 1.22 9.52
CA LYS A 84 6.25 -0.16 9.56
C LYS A 84 5.36 -1.12 8.77
N HIS A 85 4.04 -0.96 8.84
CA HIS A 85 3.08 -1.76 8.08
C HIS A 85 3.26 -1.57 6.57
N LEU A 86 3.44 -0.33 6.13
CA LEU A 86 3.63 0.03 4.73
C LEU A 86 5.01 -0.32 4.17
N ALA A 87 5.97 -0.68 5.03
CA ALA A 87 7.32 -1.06 4.60
C ALA A 87 7.34 -2.29 3.68
N THR A 88 6.38 -3.21 3.85
CA THR A 88 6.29 -4.46 3.08
C THR A 88 5.07 -4.54 2.16
N ARG A 89 4.29 -3.45 2.10
CA ARG A 89 2.99 -3.42 1.42
C ARG A 89 2.86 -2.21 0.52
N THR A 90 2.05 -2.33 -0.52
CA THR A 90 1.72 -1.22 -1.44
C THR A 90 0.46 -0.49 -0.98
N THR A 91 -0.51 -1.24 -0.47
CA THR A 91 -1.76 -0.77 0.13
C THR A 91 -1.88 -1.27 1.58
N LEU A 92 -2.88 -0.81 2.34
CA LEU A 92 -3.12 -1.34 3.69
C LEU A 92 -3.38 -2.85 3.68
N LEU A 93 -4.14 -3.33 2.69
CA LEU A 93 -4.45 -4.75 2.49
C LEU A 93 -3.43 -5.44 1.56
N GLY A 94 -2.16 -5.04 1.65
CA GLY A 94 -1.06 -5.64 0.90
C GLY A 94 -0.95 -5.06 -0.51
N ALA A 95 -1.70 -5.62 -1.45
CA ALA A 95 -1.71 -5.20 -2.86
C ALA A 95 -3.11 -4.80 -3.37
N LYS A 96 -4.17 -5.08 -2.60
CA LYS A 96 -5.54 -4.74 -2.98
C LYS A 96 -5.87 -3.33 -2.49
N PRO A 97 -6.38 -2.43 -3.35
CA PRO A 97 -6.88 -1.15 -2.88
C PRO A 97 -8.15 -1.37 -2.07
N SER A 98 -8.42 -0.45 -1.14
CA SER A 98 -9.63 -0.43 -0.34
C SER A 98 -10.01 1.00 0.03
N VAL A 99 -11.22 1.20 0.52
CA VAL A 99 -11.64 2.52 1.01
C VAL A 99 -10.81 2.96 2.24
N ALA A 100 -10.24 2.01 3.00
CA ALA A 100 -9.35 2.34 4.11
C ALA A 100 -8.10 3.10 3.62
N ASP A 101 -7.65 2.85 2.39
CA ASP A 101 -6.51 3.58 1.84
C ASP A 101 -6.83 5.06 1.59
N ILE A 102 -8.03 5.31 1.06
CA ILE A 102 -8.56 6.65 0.84
C ILE A 102 -8.76 7.36 2.19
N ALA A 103 -9.26 6.63 3.20
CA ALA A 103 -9.44 7.16 4.55
C ALA A 103 -8.11 7.60 5.19
N VAL A 104 -7.03 6.79 5.08
CA VAL A 104 -5.69 7.21 5.55
C VAL A 104 -5.22 8.46 4.82
N TYR A 105 -5.37 8.52 3.50
CA TYR A 105 -5.01 9.71 2.72
C TYR A 105 -5.74 10.96 3.21
N THR A 106 -7.05 10.89 3.41
CA THR A 106 -7.84 12.04 3.86
C THR A 106 -7.50 12.49 5.28
N ALA A 107 -7.12 11.56 6.16
CA ALA A 107 -6.76 11.87 7.54
C ALA A 107 -5.33 12.41 7.68
N LEU A 108 -4.38 11.83 6.95
CA LEU A 108 -2.95 12.13 7.11
C LEU A 108 -2.38 13.07 6.05
N GLY A 109 -3.01 13.22 4.88
CA GLY A 109 -2.54 14.12 3.82
C GLY A 109 -2.17 15.52 4.33
N PRO A 110 -3.08 16.22 5.04
CA PRO A 110 -2.79 17.55 5.62
C PRO A 110 -1.72 17.56 6.72
N VAL A 111 -1.42 16.40 7.33
CA VAL A 111 -0.33 16.25 8.31
C VAL A 111 0.99 16.13 7.59
N VAL A 112 1.06 15.25 6.58
CA VAL A 112 2.25 15.01 5.75
C VAL A 112 2.63 16.26 4.96
N GLU A 113 1.65 17.04 4.51
CA GLU A 113 1.88 18.33 3.84
C GLU A 113 2.77 19.26 4.67
N LYS A 114 2.60 19.25 6.01
CA LYS A 114 3.31 20.11 6.95
C LYS A 114 4.65 19.55 7.43
N TRP A 115 4.96 18.31 7.10
CA TRP A 115 6.21 17.69 7.52
C TRP A 115 7.42 18.35 6.90
N SER A 116 8.45 18.49 7.71
CA SER A 116 9.80 18.81 7.27
C SER A 116 10.38 17.69 6.39
N ALA A 117 11.45 18.02 5.65
CA ALA A 117 12.17 17.02 4.87
C ALA A 117 12.75 15.89 5.74
N ASP A 118 13.12 16.15 7.00
CA ASP A 118 13.63 15.13 7.92
C ASP A 118 12.53 14.16 8.36
N GLU A 119 11.32 14.67 8.64
CA GLU A 119 10.16 13.82 8.95
C GLU A 119 9.72 12.97 7.75
N ARG A 120 9.89 13.49 6.53
CA ARG A 120 9.56 12.77 5.29
C ARG A 120 10.61 11.71 4.93
N THR A 121 11.87 12.11 4.79
CA THR A 121 12.94 11.31 4.17
C THR A 121 14.22 11.24 4.99
N GLY A 122 14.23 11.71 6.23
CA GLY A 122 15.35 11.56 7.17
C GLY A 122 15.55 10.12 7.66
N GLU A 123 16.58 9.88 8.46
CA GLU A 123 16.96 8.54 8.94
C GLU A 123 15.84 7.83 9.70
N ASN A 124 15.08 8.59 10.50
CA ASN A 124 13.91 8.11 11.24
C ASN A 124 12.59 8.60 10.63
N GLY A 125 12.61 9.06 9.38
CA GLY A 125 11.46 9.62 8.70
C GLY A 125 10.44 8.57 8.25
N TYR A 126 9.21 9.01 8.02
CA TYR A 126 8.07 8.19 7.63
C TYR A 126 7.96 8.00 6.12
N HIS A 127 9.07 7.63 5.47
CA HIS A 127 9.18 7.53 4.02
C HIS A 127 8.19 6.57 3.36
N HIS A 128 7.75 5.51 4.04
CA HIS A 128 6.73 4.59 3.50
C HIS A 128 5.35 5.23 3.49
N ILE A 129 5.04 6.09 4.47
CA ILE A 129 3.82 6.91 4.48
C ILE A 129 3.88 7.94 3.36
N VAL A 130 5.01 8.64 3.18
CA VAL A 130 5.16 9.63 2.09
C VAL A 130 4.92 8.99 0.73
N ARG A 131 5.59 7.87 0.43
CA ARG A 131 5.34 7.07 -0.79
C ARG A 131 3.88 6.69 -0.93
N TYR A 132 3.26 6.28 0.16
CA TYR A 132 1.89 5.79 0.16
C TYR A 132 0.87 6.91 -0.10
N ILE A 133 1.04 8.08 0.51
CA ILE A 133 0.21 9.27 0.24
C ILE A 133 0.34 9.69 -1.22
N ASP A 134 1.56 9.74 -1.76
CA ASP A 134 1.80 10.03 -3.17
C ASP A 134 1.11 9.02 -4.09
N PHE A 135 1.23 7.72 -3.77
CA PHE A 135 0.60 6.64 -4.49
C PHE A 135 -0.93 6.76 -4.48
N VAL A 136 -1.55 7.03 -3.34
CA VAL A 136 -3.02 7.12 -3.24
C VAL A 136 -3.58 8.30 -4.05
N GLN A 137 -2.94 9.47 -4.00
CA GLN A 137 -3.45 10.66 -4.71
C GLN A 137 -3.22 10.64 -6.23
N ASN A 138 -2.24 9.85 -6.71
CA ASN A 138 -1.81 9.88 -8.11
C ASN A 138 -2.12 8.59 -8.89
N ALA A 139 -2.25 7.43 -8.24
CA ALA A 139 -2.44 6.18 -8.94
C ALA A 139 -3.85 6.09 -9.55
N PRO A 140 -3.98 5.77 -10.85
CA PRO A 140 -5.28 5.50 -11.48
C PRO A 140 -6.06 4.38 -10.80
N LEU A 141 -5.36 3.49 -10.07
CA LEU A 141 -5.94 2.43 -9.26
C LEU A 141 -7.03 2.94 -8.31
N PHE A 142 -6.85 4.12 -7.71
CA PHE A 142 -7.83 4.69 -6.80
C PHE A 142 -8.85 5.58 -7.49
N GLY A 143 -8.66 6.00 -8.74
CA GLY A 143 -9.66 6.80 -9.48
C GLY A 143 -10.09 8.10 -8.78
N LEU A 144 -9.27 8.64 -7.88
CA LEU A 144 -9.62 9.81 -7.08
C LEU A 144 -9.65 11.08 -7.94
N LYS A 145 -10.71 11.88 -7.76
CA LYS A 145 -10.83 13.20 -8.37
C LYS A 145 -10.37 14.24 -7.34
N ILE A 146 -9.07 14.49 -7.31
CA ILE A 146 -8.43 15.50 -6.45
C ILE A 146 -7.91 16.62 -7.35
N PRO A 147 -8.41 17.87 -7.20
CA PRO A 147 -7.86 19.05 -7.87
C PRO A 147 -6.35 19.18 -7.62
N ALA A 148 -5.62 19.78 -8.56
CA ALA A 148 -4.17 19.88 -8.45
C ALA A 148 -3.74 20.69 -7.20
N GLU A 149 -4.56 21.66 -6.81
CA GLU A 149 -4.36 22.54 -5.66
C GLU A 149 -4.60 21.85 -4.32
N GLU A 150 -5.35 20.74 -4.31
CA GLU A 150 -5.60 19.92 -3.12
C GLU A 150 -4.60 18.76 -2.98
N LYS A 151 -3.74 18.54 -3.99
CA LYS A 151 -2.73 17.48 -3.93
C LYS A 151 -1.59 17.88 -3.00
N ILE A 152 -1.07 16.88 -2.29
CA ILE A 152 0.09 17.07 -1.43
C ILE A 152 1.32 17.13 -2.31
N GLU A 153 2.03 18.26 -2.28
CA GLU A 153 3.29 18.43 -3.00
C GLU A 153 4.39 17.59 -2.35
N ILE A 154 4.91 16.62 -3.11
CA ILE A 154 5.97 15.71 -2.69
C ILE A 154 7.08 15.80 -3.74
N ASP A 155 8.21 16.41 -3.36
CA ASP A 155 9.40 16.40 -4.19
C ASP A 155 10.12 15.05 -4.05
N VAL A 156 10.04 14.25 -5.12
CA VAL A 156 10.69 12.93 -5.18
C VAL A 156 12.21 12.99 -5.18
N ASN A 157 12.79 14.18 -5.41
CA ASN A 157 14.23 14.40 -5.42
C ASN A 157 14.78 14.88 -4.06
N ASP A 158 13.92 15.35 -3.14
CA ASP A 158 14.35 15.77 -1.80
C ASP A 158 14.42 14.57 -0.83
N VAL A 159 15.40 13.71 -1.07
CA VAL A 159 15.68 12.52 -0.26
C VAL A 159 16.89 12.79 0.64
N LYS A 160 16.66 12.97 1.95
CA LYS A 160 17.74 13.19 2.93
C LYS A 160 18.55 11.93 3.20
N VAL A 161 17.87 10.78 3.31
CA VAL A 161 18.51 9.48 3.56
C VAL A 161 17.92 8.44 2.63
N VAL A 162 18.79 7.77 1.87
CA VAL A 162 18.39 6.63 1.04
C VAL A 162 18.24 5.39 1.93
N PRO A 163 17.05 4.74 1.99
CA PRO A 163 16.87 3.54 2.79
C PRO A 163 17.84 2.43 2.36
N LYS A 164 18.51 1.81 3.34
CA LYS A 164 19.44 0.71 3.06
C LYS A 164 18.64 -0.51 2.58
N PRO A 165 19.09 -1.22 1.53
CA PRO A 165 18.46 -2.46 1.11
C PRO A 165 18.42 -3.45 2.27
N VAL A 166 17.22 -3.92 2.64
CA VAL A 166 17.06 -4.95 3.66
C VAL A 166 17.73 -6.22 3.13
N GLN A 167 18.84 -6.63 3.75
CA GLN A 167 19.47 -7.90 3.41
C GLN A 167 18.47 -9.02 3.77
N PRO A 168 18.26 -10.01 2.89
CA PRO A 168 17.38 -11.12 3.21
C PRO A 168 17.86 -11.81 4.50
N PRO A 169 16.95 -12.22 5.41
CA PRO A 169 17.32 -12.93 6.62
C PRO A 169 18.26 -14.10 6.30
N LYS A 170 19.34 -14.23 7.07
CA LYS A 170 20.36 -15.28 6.87
C LYS A 170 19.78 -16.71 6.83
N GLU A 171 18.59 -16.91 7.38
CA GLU A 171 17.89 -18.20 7.43
C GLU A 171 17.49 -18.76 6.04
N GLU A 172 17.27 -17.93 5.02
CA GLU A 172 17.04 -18.44 3.65
C GLU A 172 18.32 -18.83 2.92
N LYS A 173 19.48 -18.29 3.33
CA LYS A 173 20.78 -18.66 2.75
C LYS A 173 21.25 -20.04 3.22
N GLU A 174 20.81 -20.51 4.39
CA GLU A 174 21.12 -21.87 4.86
C GLU A 174 20.23 -22.92 4.18
N LYS A 175 18.92 -22.67 4.02
CA LYS A 175 18.03 -23.59 3.28
C LYS A 175 18.40 -23.77 1.79
N LYS A 176 18.99 -22.75 1.15
CA LYS A 176 19.51 -22.86 -0.23
C LYS A 176 20.92 -23.49 -0.31
N LYS A 177 21.70 -23.47 0.78
CA LYS A 177 23.01 -24.15 0.83
C LYS A 177 22.88 -25.63 1.19
N GLU A 178 21.93 -26.01 2.06
CA GLU A 178 21.69 -27.43 2.37
C GLU A 178 21.10 -28.21 1.19
N LYS A 179 20.18 -27.63 0.39
CA LYS A 179 19.67 -28.29 -0.83
C LYS A 179 20.70 -28.46 -1.95
N LYS A 180 21.87 -27.83 -1.86
CA LYS A 180 22.98 -28.02 -2.81
C LYS A 180 24.10 -28.92 -2.26
N ALA A 181 24.03 -29.36 -1.01
CA ALA A 181 25.07 -30.15 -0.36
C ALA A 181 24.74 -31.65 -0.22
N THR A 182 23.52 -32.10 -0.52
CA THR A 182 23.09 -33.52 -0.45
C THR A 182 22.79 -34.16 -1.81
N GLY A 183 23.61 -33.89 -2.83
CA GLY A 183 23.46 -34.47 -4.16
C GLY A 183 24.76 -34.77 -4.89
N GLN A 184 25.71 -35.47 -4.26
CA GLN A 184 26.61 -36.41 -4.97
C GLN A 184 25.84 -37.72 -5.10
N GLY A 185 25.83 -38.49 -6.19
CA GLY A 185 26.52 -38.44 -7.47
C GLY A 185 26.22 -39.76 -8.20
N GLY A 186 26.13 -39.73 -9.52
CA GLY A 186 25.97 -40.92 -10.37
C GLY A 186 26.08 -40.54 -11.84
N ALA A 187 27.26 -40.78 -12.41
CA ALA A 187 27.68 -40.52 -13.79
C ALA A 187 26.82 -41.32 -14.82
N GLU A 188 26.77 -41.05 -16.14
CA GLU A 188 27.84 -40.79 -17.10
C GLU A 188 27.30 -40.17 -18.42
N LYS A 189 28.18 -39.41 -19.10
CA LYS A 189 28.43 -39.33 -20.56
C LYS A 189 27.24 -39.30 -21.55
N ASN A 190 27.08 -38.17 -22.25
CA ASN A 190 27.59 -38.04 -23.63
C ASN A 190 27.39 -36.61 -24.18
N LEU A 191 28.51 -35.94 -24.49
CA LEU A 191 28.56 -34.97 -25.58
C LEU A 191 28.68 -35.77 -26.89
N VAL A 192 27.70 -35.65 -27.78
CA VAL A 192 27.90 -35.86 -29.22
C VAL A 192 27.30 -34.67 -29.95
N VAL A 193 28.19 -33.92 -30.59
CA VAL A 193 27.89 -32.92 -31.61
C VAL A 193 27.89 -33.65 -32.96
N GLY A 194 26.84 -33.46 -33.76
CA GLY A 194 26.96 -33.51 -35.22
C GLY A 194 25.99 -34.39 -36.01
N ARG A 195 25.18 -33.70 -36.83
CA ARG A 195 24.95 -33.97 -38.28
C ARG A 195 23.97 -35.09 -38.68
N GLY A 196 22.73 -34.68 -38.93
CA GLY A 196 22.08 -34.71 -40.26
C GLY A 196 21.74 -36.05 -40.95
N LYS A 197 20.44 -36.16 -41.26
CA LYS A 197 19.83 -36.44 -42.58
C LYS A 197 19.15 -37.82 -42.79
N ASN A 198 17.83 -37.74 -43.07
CA ASN A 198 16.99 -38.62 -43.91
C ASN A 198 16.59 -40.01 -43.33
N ASN A 199 15.41 -40.61 -43.54
CA ASN A 199 14.34 -40.42 -44.54
C ASN A 199 13.06 -41.23 -44.17
N ASN A 200 11.90 -40.66 -44.51
CA ASN A 200 10.77 -41.26 -45.26
C ASN A 200 9.67 -42.17 -44.62
N SER A 201 8.47 -41.97 -45.19
CA SER A 201 7.22 -42.77 -45.22
C SER A 201 6.14 -42.33 -44.22
N ASN A 202 4.86 -42.13 -44.57
CA ASN A 202 4.11 -42.28 -45.82
C ASN A 202 2.69 -41.70 -45.61
N ASN A 203 2.08 -41.05 -46.61
CA ASN A 203 0.83 -41.48 -47.27
C ASN A 203 0.07 -40.35 -47.99
N ASN A 204 -0.20 -40.67 -49.27
CA ASN A 204 -1.13 -40.11 -50.26
C ASN A 204 -0.79 -38.78 -50.95
#